data_AF-A0A816ULV5-F1
#
_entry.id   AF-A0A816ULV5-F1
#
_cell.length_a   1.000
_cell.length_b   1.000
_cell.length_c   1.000
_cell.angle_alpha   90.00
_cell.angle_beta   90.00
_cell.angle_gamma   90.00
#
_symmetry.space_group_name_H-M   'P 1'
#
loop_
_entity.id
_entity.type
_entity.pdbx_description
1 polymer ?
#
loop_
_entity_poly.entity_id
_entity_poly.type
_entity_poly.pdbx_seq_one_letter_code
_entity_poly.pdbx_strand_id
1 'polypeptide(L)'
;MSQHIPALDYYSNELPLVSKAYASSEAFFGINVNPLSKPQHVSYTFLPNMSYFEFIEVDEDGGTTGEIVDLVNVKLGSYYEPLVTNFSEPTTEEDISKALARATVVLESSDLILTGFTCYGDISTVPGHYVFYVELKAKVNNGTNVLQFDNKVLVDYCCVMEES
;
A
#
# COMPACT_ATOMS: atom_id res chain seq x y z
N MET A 1 6.68 6.38 -22.59
CA MET A 1 8.11 6.07 -22.39
C MET A 1 8.90 6.06 -23.70
N SER A 2 8.42 5.45 -24.78
CA SER A 2 9.15 5.32 -26.05
C SER A 2 9.65 6.65 -26.65
N GLN A 3 8.86 7.73 -26.51
CA GLN A 3 9.20 9.06 -27.03
C GLN A 3 10.51 9.66 -26.48
N HIS A 4 10.98 9.22 -25.31
CA HIS A 4 12.18 9.76 -24.66
C HIS A 4 13.44 8.94 -24.94
N ILE A 5 13.32 7.77 -25.58
CA ILE A 5 14.46 6.89 -25.88
C ILE A 5 15.56 7.64 -26.65
N PRO A 6 15.28 8.39 -27.74
CA PRO A 6 16.34 9.07 -28.49
C PRO A 6 17.13 10.09 -27.66
N ALA A 7 16.47 10.78 -26.73
CA ALA A 7 17.14 11.75 -25.84
C ALA A 7 17.99 11.03 -24.79
N LEU A 8 17.49 9.94 -24.21
CA LEU A 8 18.23 9.14 -23.23
C LEU A 8 19.46 8.49 -23.86
N ASP A 9 19.35 7.95 -25.07
CA ASP A 9 20.49 7.38 -25.80
C ASP A 9 21.57 8.44 -26.07
N TYR A 10 21.16 9.64 -26.49
CA TYR A 10 22.07 10.77 -26.72
C TYR A 10 22.84 11.18 -25.47
N TYR A 11 22.15 11.39 -24.34
CA TYR A 11 22.81 11.85 -23.10
C TYR A 11 23.56 10.75 -22.36
N SER A 12 23.19 9.48 -22.56
CA SER A 12 23.81 8.36 -21.87
C SER A 12 24.94 7.70 -22.65
N ASN A 13 25.21 8.12 -23.90
CA ASN A 13 26.10 7.41 -24.84
C ASN A 13 25.68 5.94 -25.01
N GLU A 14 24.39 5.72 -25.33
CA GLU A 14 23.83 4.39 -25.62
C GLU A 14 24.00 3.39 -24.46
N LEU A 15 23.98 3.85 -23.21
CA LEU A 15 23.96 2.94 -22.06
C LEU A 15 22.65 2.14 -22.00
N PRO A 16 22.67 0.92 -21.45
CA PRO A 16 21.46 0.11 -21.31
C PRO A 16 20.35 0.84 -20.55
N LEU A 17 19.21 1.04 -21.21
CA LEU A 17 18.01 1.61 -20.61
C LEU A 17 17.19 0.51 -19.92
N VAL A 18 17.07 0.60 -18.59
CA VAL A 18 16.40 -0.42 -17.79
C VAL A 18 15.02 0.04 -17.34
N SER A 19 13.97 -0.62 -17.84
CA SER A 19 12.60 -0.49 -17.31
C SER A 19 12.32 -1.61 -16.32
N LYS A 20 12.21 -1.28 -15.02
CA LYS A 20 12.23 -2.27 -13.94
C LYS A 20 10.85 -2.85 -13.59
N ALA A 21 9.83 -2.01 -13.49
CA ALA A 21 8.56 -2.38 -12.89
C ALA A 21 7.38 -1.74 -13.61
N TYR A 22 6.23 -2.40 -13.50
CA TYR A 22 4.93 -1.89 -13.93
C TYR A 22 4.01 -1.80 -12.70
N ALA A 23 3.54 -0.59 -12.41
CA ALA A 23 2.76 -0.26 -11.22
C ALA A 23 1.86 0.96 -11.51
N SER A 24 0.79 1.11 -10.74
CA SER A 24 -0.09 2.28 -10.68
C SER A 24 -0.37 2.68 -9.23
N SER A 25 -1.21 3.69 -9.01
CA SER A 25 -1.72 4.08 -7.68
C SER A 25 -2.55 2.98 -7.04
N GLU A 26 -3.24 2.19 -7.84
CA GLU A 26 -4.18 1.15 -7.40
C GLU A 26 -3.44 -0.15 -7.10
N ALA A 27 -2.36 -0.48 -7.82
CA ALA A 27 -1.62 -1.70 -7.55
C ALA A 27 -0.19 -1.72 -8.11
N PHE A 28 0.62 -2.57 -7.49
CA PHE A 28 1.88 -3.01 -8.06
C PHE A 28 1.63 -4.27 -8.90
N PHE A 29 1.79 -4.18 -10.22
CA PHE A 29 1.48 -5.29 -11.13
C PHE A 29 2.61 -6.30 -11.24
N GLY A 30 3.82 -5.84 -11.58
CA GLY A 30 4.86 -6.75 -12.00
C GLY A 30 6.24 -6.15 -12.24
N ILE A 31 7.19 -7.02 -12.58
CA ILE A 31 8.59 -6.68 -12.82
C ILE A 31 9.08 -7.16 -14.19
N ASN A 32 10.07 -6.48 -14.74
CA ASN A 32 10.77 -6.94 -15.93
C ASN A 32 11.84 -7.96 -15.53
N VAL A 33 11.59 -9.24 -15.82
CA VAL A 33 12.53 -10.34 -15.55
C VAL A 33 13.73 -10.37 -16.51
N ASN A 34 13.71 -9.56 -17.57
CA ASN A 34 14.81 -9.38 -18.51
C ASN A 34 15.19 -7.89 -18.62
N PRO A 35 15.84 -7.32 -17.59
CA PRO A 35 16.04 -5.87 -17.45
C PRO A 35 16.94 -5.25 -18.53
N LEU A 36 17.73 -6.06 -19.24
CA LEU A 36 18.63 -5.60 -20.31
C LEU A 36 18.04 -5.80 -21.71
N SER A 37 16.75 -6.15 -21.82
CA SER A 37 16.07 -6.22 -23.11
C SER A 37 16.03 -4.84 -23.77
N LYS A 38 15.94 -4.82 -25.11
CA LYS A 38 15.73 -3.56 -25.83
C LYS A 38 14.42 -2.92 -25.35
N PRO A 39 14.32 -1.58 -25.29
CA PRO A 39 13.09 -0.89 -24.87
C PRO A 39 11.82 -1.31 -25.62
N GLN A 40 11.96 -1.76 -26.88
CA GLN A 40 10.86 -2.24 -27.73
C GLN A 40 10.37 -3.65 -27.38
N HIS A 41 11.15 -4.40 -26.60
CA HIS A 41 10.89 -5.80 -26.22
C HIS A 41 10.70 -5.95 -24.70
N VAL A 42 10.37 -4.86 -24.01
CA VAL A 42 10.10 -4.90 -22.57
C VAL A 42 8.79 -5.65 -22.33
N SER A 43 8.80 -6.57 -21.38
CA SER A 43 7.62 -7.27 -20.90
C SER A 43 7.68 -7.31 -19.37
N TYR A 44 6.51 -7.22 -18.73
CA TYR A 44 6.40 -7.28 -17.28
C TYR A 44 5.72 -8.57 -16.87
N THR A 45 6.36 -9.33 -16.00
CA THR A 45 5.79 -10.51 -15.38
C THR A 45 5.00 -10.06 -14.16
N PHE A 46 3.69 -10.32 -14.18
CA PHE A 46 2.80 -10.01 -13.07
C PHE A 46 3.21 -10.85 -11.85
N LEU A 47 3.19 -10.21 -10.67
CA LEU A 47 3.49 -10.85 -9.40
C LEU A 47 2.17 -11.26 -8.74
N PRO A 48 1.75 -12.53 -8.81
CA PRO A 48 0.41 -12.97 -8.40
C PRO A 48 0.13 -12.82 -6.90
N ASN A 49 1.15 -12.51 -6.09
CA ASN A 49 1.03 -12.26 -4.66
C ASN A 49 0.78 -10.78 -4.30
N MET A 50 0.76 -9.86 -5.28
CA MET A 50 0.58 -8.43 -5.01
C MET A 50 -0.91 -8.03 -4.96
N SER A 51 -1.69 -8.50 -5.93
CA SER A 51 -3.13 -8.31 -6.03
C SER A 51 -3.75 -9.50 -6.76
N TYR A 52 -5.07 -9.61 -6.75
CA TYR A 52 -5.78 -10.50 -7.66
C TYR A 52 -5.97 -9.79 -9.01
N PHE A 53 -5.59 -10.47 -10.10
CA PHE A 53 -5.57 -9.91 -11.46
C PHE A 53 -6.47 -10.71 -12.39
N GLU A 54 -7.40 -10.01 -13.02
CA GLU A 54 -8.28 -10.48 -14.07
C GLU A 54 -8.08 -9.59 -15.32
N PHE A 55 -8.56 -10.06 -16.47
CA PHE A 55 -8.28 -9.42 -17.75
C PHE A 55 -9.51 -9.46 -18.65
N ILE A 56 -9.95 -8.31 -19.15
CA ILE A 56 -11.03 -8.20 -20.13
C ILE A 56 -10.40 -8.21 -21.53
N GLU A 57 -10.80 -9.15 -22.40
CA GLU A 57 -10.26 -9.23 -23.76
C GLU A 57 -10.68 -8.01 -24.59
N VAL A 58 -9.73 -7.45 -25.34
CA VAL A 58 -9.87 -6.23 -26.16
C VAL A 58 -9.78 -6.58 -27.64
N ASP A 59 -10.76 -6.09 -28.41
CA ASP A 59 -10.91 -6.29 -29.85
C ASP A 59 -9.87 -5.48 -30.63
N GLU A 60 -9.68 -5.78 -31.93
CA GLU A 60 -8.79 -5.00 -32.83
C GLU A 60 -9.17 -3.51 -32.91
N ASP A 61 -10.46 -3.20 -32.75
CA ASP A 61 -11.01 -1.84 -32.78
C ASP A 61 -10.89 -1.12 -31.41
N GLY A 62 -10.31 -1.78 -30.39
CA GLY A 62 -10.20 -1.25 -29.03
C GLY A 62 -11.51 -1.32 -28.24
N GLY A 63 -12.50 -2.07 -28.72
CA GLY A 63 -13.68 -2.46 -27.95
C GLY A 63 -13.34 -3.49 -26.88
N THR A 64 -14.22 -3.70 -25.90
CA THR A 64 -14.12 -4.81 -24.96
C THR A 64 -15.14 -5.87 -25.33
N THR A 65 -14.70 -7.13 -25.43
CA THR A 65 -15.61 -8.25 -25.73
C THR A 65 -16.50 -8.61 -24.53
N GLY A 66 -16.09 -8.17 -23.34
CA GLY A 66 -16.71 -8.53 -22.06
C GLY A 66 -16.28 -9.89 -21.51
N GLU A 67 -15.42 -10.63 -22.22
CA GLU A 67 -14.85 -11.89 -21.73
C GLU A 67 -13.75 -11.58 -20.69
N ILE A 68 -14.00 -11.95 -19.43
CA ILE A 68 -13.05 -11.83 -18.33
C ILE A 68 -12.32 -13.16 -18.14
N VAL A 69 -10.98 -13.10 -18.09
CA VAL A 69 -10.12 -14.26 -17.84
C VAL A 69 -9.15 -14.00 -16.70
N ASP A 70 -8.83 -15.04 -15.93
CA ASP A 70 -7.80 -14.97 -14.88
C ASP A 70 -6.39 -14.79 -15.46
N LEU A 71 -5.45 -14.33 -14.63
CA LEU A 71 -4.03 -14.17 -15.00
C LEU A 71 -3.40 -15.40 -15.68
N VAL A 72 -3.79 -16.63 -15.30
CA VAL A 72 -3.23 -17.86 -15.87
C VAL A 72 -3.86 -18.26 -17.20
N ASN A 73 -4.98 -17.64 -17.58
CA ASN A 73 -5.80 -18.02 -18.72
C ASN A 73 -5.69 -17.03 -19.89
N VAL A 74 -4.82 -16.02 -19.79
CA VAL A 74 -4.56 -15.07 -20.88
C VAL A 74 -3.93 -15.76 -22.10
N LYS A 75 -4.33 -15.34 -23.30
CA LYS A 75 -3.88 -15.92 -24.57
C LYS A 75 -2.71 -15.11 -25.13
N LEU A 76 -1.67 -15.80 -25.60
CA LEU A 76 -0.53 -15.17 -26.24
C LEU A 76 -0.97 -14.42 -27.51
N GLY A 77 -0.62 -13.13 -27.60
CA GLY A 77 -0.93 -12.29 -28.75
C GLY A 77 -2.30 -11.58 -28.68
N SER A 78 -3.12 -11.87 -27.67
CA SER A 78 -4.33 -11.10 -27.38
C SER A 78 -4.01 -9.84 -26.57
N TYR A 79 -4.89 -8.85 -26.65
CA TYR A 79 -4.82 -7.61 -25.85
C TYR A 79 -5.89 -7.64 -24.77
N TYR A 80 -5.57 -7.07 -23.61
CA TYR A 80 -6.46 -7.10 -22.46
C TYR A 80 -6.42 -5.80 -21.68
N GLU A 81 -7.57 -5.43 -21.10
CA GLU A 81 -7.66 -4.43 -20.04
C GLU A 81 -7.52 -5.12 -18.67
N PRO A 82 -6.54 -4.73 -17.83
CA PRO A 82 -6.32 -5.35 -16.53
C PRO A 82 -7.37 -4.88 -15.52
N LEU A 83 -8.06 -5.82 -14.89
CA LEU A 83 -8.92 -5.64 -13.74
C LEU A 83 -8.16 -6.07 -12.48
N VAL A 84 -8.17 -5.21 -11.47
CA VAL A 84 -7.38 -5.41 -10.25
C VAL A 84 -8.28 -5.42 -9.03
N THR A 85 -8.20 -6.49 -8.25
CA THR A 85 -8.71 -6.52 -6.89
C THR A 85 -7.52 -6.52 -5.93
N ASN A 86 -7.27 -5.39 -5.28
CA ASN A 86 -6.13 -5.18 -4.39
C ASN A 86 -6.53 -5.38 -2.91
N PHE A 87 -5.52 -5.35 -2.04
CA PHE A 87 -5.71 -5.34 -0.59
C PHE A 87 -5.89 -3.93 -0.03
N SER A 88 -6.40 -2.95 -0.80
CA SER A 88 -6.58 -1.57 -0.33
C SER A 88 -7.18 -1.60 1.06
N GLU A 89 -6.40 -1.25 2.09
CA GLU A 89 -6.89 -1.24 3.46
C GLU A 89 -8.02 -0.19 3.47
N PRO A 90 -9.28 -0.61 3.67
CA PRO A 90 -10.42 0.28 3.56
C PRO A 90 -10.56 1.13 4.83
N THR A 91 -9.53 1.19 5.68
CA THR A 91 -9.55 1.90 6.95
C THR A 91 -9.85 3.37 6.70
N THR A 92 -11.11 3.71 6.91
CA THR A 92 -11.61 5.07 6.79
C THR A 92 -11.27 5.85 8.05
N GLU A 93 -11.38 7.18 8.00
CA GLU A 93 -11.27 8.01 9.20
C GLU A 93 -12.30 7.60 10.27
N GLU A 94 -13.45 7.09 9.86
CA GLU A 94 -14.49 6.59 10.76
C GLU A 94 -14.04 5.34 11.52
N ASP A 95 -13.34 4.43 10.84
CA ASP A 95 -12.80 3.21 11.45
C ASP A 95 -11.70 3.55 12.46
N ILE A 96 -10.81 4.48 12.10
CA ILE A 96 -9.77 4.98 13.02
C ILE A 96 -10.40 5.66 14.24
N SER A 97 -11.41 6.51 14.03
CA SER A 97 -12.10 7.21 15.11
C SER A 97 -12.80 6.23 16.08
N LYS A 98 -13.43 5.18 15.54
CA LYS A 98 -14.04 4.11 16.35
C LYS A 98 -13.00 3.30 17.13
N ALA A 99 -11.89 2.93 16.49
CA ALA A 99 -10.79 2.23 17.14
C ALA A 99 -10.25 3.02 18.33
N LEU A 100 -10.00 4.30 18.10
CA LEU A 100 -9.46 5.21 19.09
C LEU A 100 -10.44 5.47 20.24
N ALA A 101 -11.73 5.61 19.94
CA ALA A 101 -12.76 5.79 20.96
C ALA A 101 -12.81 4.58 21.92
N ARG A 102 -12.66 3.35 21.40
CA ARG A 102 -12.58 2.14 22.24
C ARG A 102 -11.31 2.10 23.07
N ALA A 103 -10.16 2.34 22.44
CA ALA A 103 -8.87 2.28 23.13
C ALA A 103 -8.73 3.38 24.19
N THR A 104 -9.34 4.55 24.00
CA THR A 104 -9.30 5.66 24.97
C THR A 104 -9.94 5.29 26.31
N VAL A 105 -10.92 4.38 26.34
CA VAL A 105 -11.50 3.88 27.60
C VAL A 105 -10.45 3.20 28.50
N VAL A 106 -9.47 2.51 27.89
CA VAL A 106 -8.35 1.89 28.63
C VAL A 106 -7.48 2.95 29.28
N LEU A 107 -7.19 4.04 28.56
CA LEU A 107 -6.40 5.16 29.08
C LEU A 107 -7.12 5.86 30.23
N GLU A 108 -8.43 6.10 30.09
CA GLU A 108 -9.23 6.76 31.13
C GLU A 108 -9.28 5.97 32.43
N SER A 109 -9.23 4.64 32.38
CA SER A 109 -9.18 3.77 33.56
C SER A 109 -7.89 3.93 34.38
N SER A 110 -6.85 4.49 33.77
CA SER A 110 -5.51 4.69 34.33
C SER A 110 -5.16 6.17 34.50
N ASP A 111 -6.17 7.04 34.61
CA ASP A 111 -6.01 8.50 34.75
C ASP A 111 -5.19 9.16 33.63
N LEU A 112 -5.19 8.58 32.42
CA LEU A 112 -4.60 9.15 31.22
C LEU A 112 -5.71 9.65 30.28
N ILE A 113 -5.44 10.74 29.59
CA ILE A 113 -6.33 11.35 28.61
C ILE A 113 -5.58 11.45 27.30
N LEU A 114 -6.18 10.93 26.24
CA LEU A 114 -5.72 11.17 24.88
C LEU A 114 -6.07 12.60 24.46
N THR A 115 -5.06 13.44 24.25
CA THR A 115 -5.24 14.84 23.85
C THR A 115 -5.21 15.03 22.34
N GLY A 116 -4.52 14.15 21.63
CA GLY A 116 -4.42 14.18 20.17
C GLY A 116 -3.80 12.90 19.62
N PHE A 117 -3.99 12.65 18.33
CA PHE A 117 -3.36 11.54 17.63
C PHE A 117 -3.14 11.88 16.15
N THR A 118 -2.24 11.15 15.50
CA THR A 118 -2.10 11.09 14.05
C THR A 118 -1.57 9.72 13.65
N CYS A 119 -1.84 9.26 12.43
CA CYS A 119 -1.39 7.95 11.97
C CYS A 119 -1.00 7.98 10.49
N TYR A 120 -0.20 6.99 10.09
CA TYR A 120 0.10 6.71 8.68
C TYR A 120 0.31 5.21 8.47
N GLY A 121 0.10 4.73 7.24
CA GLY A 121 0.46 3.37 6.84
C GLY A 121 1.95 3.29 6.50
N ASP A 122 2.71 2.54 7.29
CA ASP A 122 4.13 2.28 7.08
C ASP A 122 4.33 1.05 6.19
N ILE A 123 4.95 1.28 5.03
CA ILE A 123 5.27 0.26 4.03
C ILE A 123 6.77 -0.03 3.93
N SER A 124 7.58 0.48 4.89
CA SER A 124 9.02 0.25 4.92
C SER A 124 9.38 -1.20 5.27
N THR A 125 8.45 -1.94 5.87
CA THR A 125 8.56 -3.37 6.17
C THR A 125 7.53 -4.18 5.40
N VAL A 126 7.77 -5.49 5.27
CA VAL A 126 6.82 -6.43 4.68
C VAL A 126 6.46 -7.48 5.74
N PRO A 127 5.19 -7.59 6.17
CA PRO A 127 4.04 -6.77 5.72
C PRO A 127 4.13 -5.30 6.19
N GLY A 128 3.43 -4.42 5.47
CA GLY A 128 3.20 -3.05 5.93
C GLY A 128 2.32 -3.05 7.18
N HIS A 129 2.32 -1.94 7.92
CA HIS A 129 1.58 -1.80 9.18
C HIS A 129 1.21 -0.33 9.44
N TYR A 130 0.13 -0.07 10.17
CA TYR A 130 -0.17 1.30 10.62
C TYR A 130 0.71 1.72 11.79
N VAL A 131 1.17 2.96 11.77
CA VAL A 131 1.88 3.59 12.87
C VAL A 131 1.03 4.73 13.41
N PHE A 132 0.70 4.65 14.71
CA PHE A 132 -0.07 5.66 15.43
C PHE A 132 0.84 6.46 16.36
N TYR A 133 0.77 7.78 16.26
CA TYR A 133 1.34 8.72 17.22
C TYR A 133 0.22 9.26 18.10
N VAL A 134 0.39 9.13 19.42
CA VAL A 134 -0.62 9.52 20.40
C VAL A 134 -0.04 10.50 21.41
N GLU A 135 -0.77 11.57 21.71
CA GLU A 135 -0.42 12.55 22.74
C GLU A 135 -1.27 12.29 23.98
N LEU A 136 -0.60 12.04 25.11
CA LEU A 136 -1.24 11.64 26.35
C LEU A 136 -0.98 12.67 27.45
N LYS A 137 -1.98 12.88 28.31
CA LYS A 137 -1.89 13.75 29.48
C LYS A 137 -2.44 13.04 30.72
N ALA A 138 -1.75 13.17 31.85
CA ALA A 138 -2.29 12.73 33.13
C ALA A 138 -3.46 13.62 33.58
N LYS A 139 -4.50 12.98 34.10
CA LYS A 139 -5.69 13.62 34.66
C LYS A 139 -5.41 14.31 35.99
N VAL A 140 -4.41 13.83 36.75
CA VAL A 140 -4.02 14.37 38.07
C VAL A 140 -2.57 14.88 38.05
N ASN A 141 -2.39 16.20 38.21
CA ASN A 141 -1.08 16.84 38.32
C ASN A 141 -0.50 16.66 39.73
N ASN A 142 0.10 15.52 40.03
CA ASN A 142 0.84 15.33 41.29
C ASN A 142 2.25 15.94 41.22
N GLY A 143 2.40 17.23 40.89
CA GLY A 143 3.59 18.08 41.17
C GLY A 143 4.99 17.64 40.67
N THR A 144 5.14 16.44 40.13
CA THR A 144 6.35 15.88 39.55
C THR A 144 6.06 15.65 38.07
N ASN A 145 6.75 16.39 37.21
CA ASN A 145 6.59 16.34 35.74
C ASN A 145 7.07 15.02 35.10
N VAL A 146 6.96 13.89 35.80
CA VAL A 146 7.31 12.56 35.30
C VAL A 146 6.01 11.77 35.21
N LEU A 147 5.49 11.63 33.99
CA LEU A 147 4.42 10.68 33.68
C LEU A 147 5.00 9.27 33.90
N GLN A 148 4.64 8.63 35.01
CA GLN A 148 5.00 7.23 35.22
C GLN A 148 3.97 6.39 34.45
N PHE A 149 4.33 5.96 33.25
CA PHE A 149 3.50 5.06 32.46
C PHE A 149 3.62 3.64 33.01
N ASP A 150 2.49 3.01 33.28
CA ASP A 150 2.48 1.55 33.33
C ASP A 150 2.51 1.04 31.89
N ASN A 151 3.63 0.42 31.50
CA ASN A 151 3.79 -0.18 30.18
C ASN A 151 2.64 -1.16 29.88
N LYS A 152 2.05 -1.77 30.89
CA LYS A 152 0.91 -2.66 30.74
C LYS A 152 -0.30 -1.94 30.14
N VAL A 153 -0.60 -0.73 30.59
CA VAL A 153 -1.74 0.06 30.10
C VAL A 153 -1.56 0.46 28.64
N LEU A 154 -0.33 0.80 28.24
CA LEU A 154 -0.03 1.12 26.84
C LEU A 154 -0.11 -0.11 25.94
N VAL A 155 0.34 -1.28 26.41
CA VAL A 155 0.17 -2.54 25.70
C VAL A 155 -1.32 -2.86 25.54
N ASP A 156 -2.10 -2.77 26.62
CA ASP A 156 -3.54 -3.01 26.59
C ASP A 156 -4.25 -2.03 25.62
N TYR A 157 -3.84 -0.76 25.61
CA TYR A 157 -4.32 0.24 24.64
C TYR A 157 -4.01 -0.15 23.19
N CYS A 158 -2.76 -0.53 22.90
CA CYS A 158 -2.36 -0.95 21.56
C CYS A 158 -3.10 -2.22 21.13
N CYS A 159 -3.31 -3.18 22.03
CA CYS A 159 -4.10 -4.37 21.74
C CYS A 159 -5.54 -4.01 21.37
N VAL A 160 -6.18 -3.09 22.11
CA VAL A 160 -7.55 -2.64 21.77
C VAL A 160 -7.59 -1.88 20.44
N MET A 161 -6.54 -1.14 20.08
CA MET A 161 -6.42 -0.48 18.76
C MET A 161 -6.23 -1.48 17.61
N GLU A 162 -5.53 -2.59 17.84
CA GLU A 162 -5.29 -3.63 16.83
C GLU A 162 -6.51 -4.54 16.63
N GLU A 163 -7.26 -4.81 17.70
CA GLU A 163 -8.50 -5.62 17.68
C GLU A 163 -9.74 -4.87 17.14
N SER A 164 -9.57 -3.60 16.78
CA SER A 164 -10.63 -2.64 16.49
C SER A 164 -11.06 -2.59 15.04
#